data_AF-A0AA97D463-F1
#
_entry.id   AF-A0AA97D463-F1
#
_cell.length_a   1.000
_cell.length_b   1.000
_cell.length_c   1.000
_cell.angle_alpha   90.00
_cell.angle_beta   90.00
_cell.angle_gamma   90.00
#
_symmetry.space_group_name_H-M   'P 1'
#
loop_
_entity.id
_entity.type
_entity.pdbx_description
1 polymer ?
#
loop_
_entity_poly.entity_id
_entity_poly.type
_entity_poly.pdbx_seq_one_letter_code
_entity_poly.pdbx_strand_id
1 'polypeptide(L)'
;MNSKTLALSLAIFSCLACSQESSLERIGNNQPIQVIKGQLNNEAVTYLRYNTEVQPCITLKLDSVDKQKQLCIFTDQQGNTVDVRTDVAGVDYLSPAFSESAFTVTLDLFSYYLDCKITLTNKSVKDPVCQFRDMD
;
A
#
# COMPACT_ATOMS: atom_id res chain seq x y z
N MET A 1 -64.40 -8.46 -32.44
CA MET A 1 -63.72 -7.13 -32.37
C MET A 1 -64.05 -6.54 -31.01
N ASN A 2 -63.14 -6.18 -30.11
CA ASN A 2 -61.69 -6.05 -30.15
C ASN A 2 -61.13 -6.30 -28.74
N SER A 3 -60.09 -7.13 -28.66
CA SER A 3 -59.17 -7.25 -27.54
C SER A 3 -58.47 -5.93 -27.26
N LYS A 4 -58.20 -5.59 -25.99
CA LYS A 4 -56.94 -4.92 -25.58
C LYS A 4 -56.53 -5.35 -24.18
N THR A 5 -55.61 -6.31 -24.18
CA THR A 5 -54.76 -6.73 -23.06
C THR A 5 -53.86 -5.58 -22.62
N LEU A 6 -53.88 -5.22 -21.34
CA LEU A 6 -52.95 -4.26 -20.74
C LEU A 6 -51.65 -4.99 -20.37
N ALA A 7 -50.61 -4.77 -21.17
CA ALA A 7 -49.26 -5.23 -20.87
C ALA A 7 -48.62 -4.29 -19.84
N LEU A 8 -48.26 -4.82 -18.67
CA LEU A 8 -47.53 -4.12 -17.63
C LEU A 8 -46.02 -4.26 -17.93
N SER A 9 -45.42 -3.22 -18.48
CA SER A 9 -43.98 -3.15 -18.79
C SER A 9 -43.16 -2.95 -17.51
N LEU A 10 -42.41 -3.99 -17.11
CA LEU A 10 -41.35 -3.93 -16.11
C LEU A 10 -40.18 -3.08 -16.65
N ALA A 11 -40.04 -1.85 -16.20
CA ALA A 11 -38.84 -1.05 -16.43
C ALA A 11 -37.76 -1.52 -15.45
N ILE A 12 -36.82 -2.31 -15.95
CA ILE A 12 -35.60 -2.68 -15.25
C ILE A 12 -34.72 -1.43 -15.20
N PHE A 13 -34.64 -0.78 -14.04
CA PHE A 13 -33.61 0.23 -13.79
C PHE A 13 -32.26 -0.48 -13.78
N SER A 14 -31.55 -0.42 -14.90
CA SER A 14 -30.13 -0.71 -14.95
C SER A 14 -29.41 0.36 -14.14
N CYS A 15 -29.09 0.03 -12.89
CA CYS A 15 -28.06 0.74 -12.15
C CYS A 15 -26.76 0.62 -12.95
N LEU A 16 -26.45 1.65 -13.75
CA LEU A 16 -25.07 1.97 -14.08
C LEU A 16 -24.42 2.33 -12.76
N ALA A 17 -23.90 1.33 -12.07
CA ALA A 17 -22.89 1.52 -11.05
C ALA A 17 -21.71 2.17 -11.79
N CYS A 18 -21.66 3.50 -11.78
CA CYS A 18 -20.45 4.24 -12.04
C CYS A 18 -19.42 3.68 -11.06
N SER A 19 -18.59 2.77 -11.56
CA SER A 19 -17.30 2.52 -10.97
C SER A 19 -16.59 3.85 -11.10
N GLN A 20 -16.67 4.69 -10.06
CA GLN A 20 -15.70 5.74 -9.87
C GLN A 20 -14.38 4.99 -9.67
N GLU A 21 -13.70 4.72 -10.78
CA GLU A 21 -12.25 4.72 -10.80
C GLU A 21 -11.87 5.99 -10.05
N SER A 22 -11.43 5.81 -8.81
CA SER A 22 -10.79 6.87 -8.04
C SER A 22 -9.57 7.26 -8.86
N SER A 23 -9.75 8.21 -9.76
CA SER A 23 -8.64 8.92 -10.37
C SER A 23 -7.91 9.53 -9.18
N LEU A 24 -6.77 8.92 -8.88
CA LEU A 24 -5.78 9.42 -7.95
C LEU A 24 -5.67 10.92 -8.23
N GLU A 25 -6.29 11.74 -7.37
CA GLU A 25 -6.20 13.18 -7.50
C GLU A 25 -4.72 13.50 -7.58
N ARG A 26 -4.33 14.21 -8.65
CA ARG A 26 -2.95 14.60 -8.91
C ARG A 26 -2.51 15.52 -7.78
N ILE A 27 -1.94 14.93 -6.73
CA ILE A 27 -1.23 15.63 -5.66
C ILE A 27 -0.08 16.38 -6.34
N GLY A 28 -0.14 17.72 -6.31
CA GLY A 28 0.87 18.59 -6.89
C GLY A 28 2.26 18.22 -6.38
N ASN A 29 3.21 18.00 -7.31
CA ASN A 29 4.62 17.73 -7.05
C ASN A 29 4.92 16.95 -5.75
N ASN A 30 4.27 15.80 -5.55
CA ASN A 30 4.66 14.91 -4.48
C ASN A 30 5.95 14.19 -4.88
N GLN A 31 7.08 14.86 -4.72
CA GLN A 31 8.40 14.23 -4.85
C GLN A 31 8.68 13.41 -3.59
N PRO A 32 9.32 12.24 -3.71
CA PRO A 32 9.75 11.49 -2.55
C PRO A 32 10.71 12.34 -1.69
N ILE A 33 10.49 12.33 -0.38
CA ILE A 33 11.41 12.96 0.59
C ILE A 33 12.62 12.05 0.89
N GLN A 34 12.48 10.75 0.61
CA GLN A 34 13.56 9.78 0.73
C GLN A 34 13.51 8.80 -0.44
N VAL A 35 14.68 8.58 -1.06
CA VAL A 35 14.88 7.63 -2.15
C VAL A 35 16.09 6.78 -1.81
N ILE A 36 15.91 5.47 -1.70
CA ILE A 36 17.00 4.53 -1.43
C ILE A 36 16.96 3.45 -2.49
N LYS A 37 18.08 3.27 -3.19
CA LYS A 37 18.23 2.21 -4.20
C LYS A 37 19.00 1.05 -3.61
N GLY A 38 18.59 -0.17 -3.95
CA GLY A 38 19.25 -1.38 -3.51
C GLY A 38 18.90 -2.56 -4.40
N GLN A 39 19.18 -3.76 -3.88
CA GLN A 39 18.89 -5.01 -4.56
C GLN A 39 18.21 -5.99 -3.61
N LEU A 40 17.24 -6.76 -4.14
CA LEU A 40 16.57 -7.87 -3.47
C LEU A 40 16.56 -9.07 -4.42
N ASN A 41 17.20 -10.18 -4.04
CA ASN A 41 17.34 -11.37 -4.87
C ASN A 41 17.85 -11.04 -6.29
N ASN A 42 18.89 -10.20 -6.39
CA ASN A 42 19.46 -9.65 -7.63
C ASN A 42 18.51 -8.76 -8.48
N GLU A 43 17.31 -8.45 -8.01
CA GLU A 43 16.44 -7.46 -8.64
C GLU A 43 16.77 -6.07 -8.10
N ALA A 44 16.95 -5.10 -9.00
CA ALA A 44 17.09 -3.70 -8.62
C ALA A 44 15.74 -3.19 -8.07
N VAL A 45 15.78 -2.65 -6.85
CA VAL A 45 14.60 -2.14 -6.15
C VAL A 45 14.89 -0.75 -5.60
N THR A 46 13.93 0.15 -5.77
CA THR A 46 13.96 1.48 -5.21
C THR A 46 12.88 1.61 -4.13
N TYR A 47 13.31 1.97 -2.92
CA TYR A 47 12.44 2.43 -1.84
C TYR A 47 12.16 3.93 -2.00
N LEU A 48 10.89 4.29 -1.87
CA LEU A 48 10.39 5.65 -1.95
C LEU A 48 9.53 5.95 -0.74
N ARG A 49 9.83 7.06 -0.07
CA ARG A 49 9.03 7.62 1.01
C ARG A 49 8.63 9.05 0.65
N TYR A 50 7.38 9.40 0.92
CA TYR A 50 6.84 10.74 0.75
C TYR A 50 6.59 11.37 2.12
N ASN A 51 6.13 12.62 2.15
CA ASN A 51 5.70 13.23 3.41
C ASN A 51 4.56 12.39 4.02
N THR A 52 4.80 11.81 5.20
CA THR A 52 3.89 10.86 5.83
C THR A 52 2.62 11.51 6.36
N GLU A 53 2.58 12.83 6.56
CA GLU A 53 1.36 13.58 6.88
C GLU A 53 0.37 13.60 5.71
N VAL A 54 0.86 13.45 4.47
CA VAL A 54 0.06 13.49 3.23
C VAL A 54 -0.06 12.10 2.60
N GLN A 55 1.01 11.33 2.61
CA GLN A 55 1.09 9.97 2.07
C GLN A 55 1.81 9.09 3.09
N PRO A 56 1.07 8.49 4.03
CA PRO A 56 1.65 7.72 5.13
C PRO A 56 2.27 6.40 4.67
N CYS A 57 1.96 5.91 3.46
CA CYS A 57 2.48 4.63 2.97
C CYS A 57 3.86 4.76 2.31
N ILE A 58 4.68 3.71 2.40
CA ILE A 58 5.93 3.58 1.63
C ILE A 58 5.70 2.88 0.30
N THR A 59 6.62 3.07 -0.66
CA THR A 59 6.57 2.38 -1.95
C THR A 59 7.87 1.65 -2.24
N LEU A 60 7.76 0.41 -2.73
CA LEU A 60 8.86 -0.33 -3.32
C LEU A 60 8.62 -0.46 -4.83
N LYS A 61 9.57 0.04 -5.62
CA LYS A 61 9.58 -0.04 -7.09
C LYS A 61 10.59 -1.08 -7.54
N LEU A 62 10.18 -2.07 -8.32
CA LEU A 62 11.09 -2.94 -9.07
C LEU A 62 11.46 -2.25 -10.38
N ASP A 63 12.73 -1.88 -10.50
CA ASP A 63 13.19 -1.05 -11.62
C ASP A 63 13.25 -1.83 -12.94
N SER A 64 13.48 -3.14 -12.88
CA SER A 64 13.61 -4.00 -14.07
C SER A 64 12.31 -4.19 -14.86
N VAL A 65 11.16 -4.02 -14.20
CA VAL A 65 9.83 -4.29 -14.76
C VAL A 65 8.88 -3.10 -14.63
N ASP A 66 9.39 -1.95 -14.19
CA ASP A 66 8.63 -0.72 -13.90
C ASP A 66 7.35 -0.96 -13.09
N LYS A 67 7.41 -1.92 -12.15
CA LYS A 67 6.30 -2.23 -11.24
C LYS A 67 6.58 -1.60 -9.89
N GLN A 68 5.54 -1.08 -9.26
CA GLN A 68 5.62 -0.57 -7.90
C GLN A 68 4.51 -1.15 -7.03
N LYS A 69 4.81 -1.30 -5.75
CA LYS A 69 3.83 -1.64 -4.73
C LYS A 69 3.91 -0.63 -3.60
N GLN A 70 2.77 -0.03 -3.30
CA GLN A 70 2.59 0.78 -2.10
C GLN A 70 2.22 -0.12 -0.93
N LEU A 71 2.82 0.12 0.23
CA LEU A 71 2.65 -0.66 1.45
C LEU A 71 2.08 0.26 2.53
N CYS A 72 0.80 0.05 2.83
CA CYS A 72 0.05 0.80 3.85
C CYS A 72 -0.34 -0.07 5.04
N ILE A 73 -0.41 -1.39 4.82
CA ILE A 73 -0.91 -2.37 5.77
C ILE A 73 0.27 -3.21 6.24
N PHE A 74 0.46 -3.27 7.55
CA PHE A 74 1.57 -3.94 8.20
C PHE A 74 1.00 -4.94 9.20
N THR A 75 1.32 -6.22 8.99
CA THR A 75 0.81 -7.32 9.81
C THR A 75 1.96 -7.90 10.65
N ASP A 76 1.75 -7.97 11.96
CA ASP A 76 2.70 -8.61 12.85
C ASP A 76 2.63 -10.15 12.75
N GLN A 77 3.62 -10.83 13.34
CA GLN A 77 3.67 -12.30 13.36
C GLN A 77 2.51 -12.97 14.11
N GLN A 78 1.73 -12.22 14.91
CA GLN A 78 0.55 -12.71 15.62
C GLN A 78 -0.74 -12.52 14.79
N GLY A 79 -0.65 -11.85 13.63
CA GLY A 79 -1.78 -11.56 12.75
C GLY A 79 -2.46 -10.22 13.03
N ASN A 80 -1.97 -9.43 14.00
CA ASN A 80 -2.48 -8.09 14.22
C ASN A 80 -2.06 -7.20 13.06
N THR A 81 -3.00 -6.45 12.54
CA THR A 81 -2.81 -5.64 11.34
C THR A 81 -3.02 -4.18 11.67
N VAL A 82 -2.14 -3.34 11.14
CA VAL A 82 -2.20 -1.87 11.24
C VAL A 82 -2.22 -1.29 9.84
N ASP A 83 -3.25 -0.51 9.52
CA ASP A 83 -3.28 0.35 8.34
C ASP A 83 -2.84 1.77 8.72
N VAL A 84 -1.67 2.18 8.25
CA VAL A 84 -1.08 3.50 8.61
C VAL A 84 -1.86 4.70 8.08
N ARG A 85 -2.88 4.47 7.25
CA ARG A 85 -3.77 5.52 6.74
C ARG A 85 -4.89 5.87 7.71
N THR A 86 -5.29 4.93 8.56
CA THR A 86 -6.52 5.03 9.37
C THR A 86 -6.33 4.69 10.83
N ASP A 87 -5.42 3.78 11.16
CA ASP A 87 -5.37 3.16 12.49
C ASP A 87 -4.41 3.87 13.44
N VAL A 88 -3.63 4.83 12.92
CA VAL A 88 -2.59 5.55 13.67
C VAL A 88 -2.70 7.04 13.41
N ALA A 89 -2.29 7.84 14.40
CA ALA A 89 -2.27 9.31 14.27
C ALA A 89 -1.16 9.80 13.31
N GLY A 90 -0.12 8.99 13.12
CA GLY A 90 0.94 9.21 12.15
C GLY A 90 1.98 8.10 12.23
N VAL A 91 2.93 8.15 11.30
CA VAL A 91 4.01 7.16 11.19
C VAL A 91 5.29 7.82 10.72
N ASP A 92 6.42 7.40 11.29
CA ASP A 92 7.75 7.60 10.73
C ASP A 92 8.37 6.25 10.32
N TYR A 93 9.28 6.30 9.35
CA TYR A 93 9.97 5.12 8.82
C TYR A 93 11.45 5.26 9.09
N LEU A 94 11.94 4.46 10.03
CA LEU A 94 13.29 4.47 10.54
C LEU A 94 14.12 3.35 9.90
N SER A 95 15.41 3.62 9.74
CA SER A 95 16.42 2.64 9.32
C SER A 95 16.07 1.77 8.09
N PRO A 96 15.53 2.35 6.99
CA PRO A 96 15.29 1.57 5.76
C PRO A 96 16.60 1.01 5.19
N ALA A 97 16.67 -0.30 5.00
CA ALA A 97 17.87 -0.98 4.55
C ALA A 97 17.58 -2.15 3.61
N PHE A 98 18.46 -2.34 2.62
CA PHE A 98 18.44 -3.50 1.73
C PHE A 98 19.46 -4.54 2.18
N SER A 99 19.05 -5.79 2.20
CA SER A 99 19.90 -6.98 2.28
C SER A 99 19.68 -7.86 1.05
N GLU A 100 20.53 -8.86 0.83
CA GLU A 100 20.41 -9.75 -0.33
C GLU A 100 19.00 -10.35 -0.50
N SER A 101 18.32 -10.70 0.60
CA SER A 101 17.04 -11.41 0.55
C SER A 101 15.82 -10.58 0.94
N ALA A 102 16.01 -9.40 1.54
CA ALA A 102 14.92 -8.61 2.09
C ALA A 102 15.23 -7.13 2.25
N PHE A 103 14.17 -6.32 2.20
CA PHE A 103 14.18 -4.94 2.62
C PHE A 103 13.62 -4.87 4.05
N THR A 104 14.30 -4.15 4.93
CA THR A 104 13.89 -3.97 6.32
C THR A 104 13.62 -2.50 6.60
N VAL A 105 12.61 -2.22 7.42
CA VAL A 105 12.26 -0.87 7.87
C VAL A 105 11.56 -0.98 9.22
N THR A 106 11.84 -0.04 10.10
CA THR A 106 11.12 0.09 11.38
C THR A 106 10.07 1.18 11.24
N LEU A 107 8.82 0.87 11.57
CA LEU A 107 7.76 1.86 11.70
C LEU A 107 7.78 2.38 13.13
N ASP A 108 7.84 3.69 13.29
CA ASP A 108 7.55 4.39 14.54
C ASP A 108 6.08 4.83 14.52
N LEU A 109 5.27 4.27 15.41
CA LEU A 109 3.84 4.55 15.52
C LEU A 109 3.50 5.34 16.80
N PHE A 110 4.47 6.09 17.34
CA PHE A 110 4.40 6.90 18.58
C PHE A 110 4.16 6.16 19.90
N SER A 111 3.53 5.00 19.86
CA SER A 111 3.24 4.18 21.04
C SER A 111 4.05 2.88 21.08
N TYR A 112 4.53 2.43 19.93
CA TYR A 112 5.30 1.21 19.75
C TYR A 112 6.00 1.23 18.38
N TYR A 113 6.89 0.28 18.19
CA TYR A 113 7.57 0.03 16.92
C TYR A 113 7.05 -1.24 16.24
N LEU A 114 7.07 -1.23 14.91
CA LEU A 114 6.98 -2.44 14.09
C LEU A 114 8.26 -2.60 13.28
N ASP A 115 9.05 -3.61 13.59
CA ASP A 115 10.24 -3.96 12.81
C ASP A 115 9.81 -4.90 11.66
N CYS A 116 9.77 -4.36 10.45
CA CYS A 116 9.17 -5.03 9.29
C CYS A 116 10.22 -5.56 8.31
N LYS A 117 9.96 -6.76 7.79
CA LYS A 117 10.71 -7.40 6.71
C LYS A 117 9.82 -7.56 5.49
N ILE A 118 10.31 -7.10 4.34
CA ILE A 118 9.63 -7.20 3.05
C ILE A 118 10.52 -7.99 2.08
N THR A 119 9.96 -9.04 1.48
CA THR A 119 10.66 -9.91 0.54
C THR A 119 10.09 -9.83 -0.87
N LEU A 120 10.85 -10.32 -1.84
CA LEU A 120 10.36 -10.57 -3.19
C LEU A 120 10.09 -12.07 -3.41
N THR A 121 9.01 -12.39 -4.11
CA THR A 121 8.83 -13.72 -4.73
C THR A 121 8.31 -13.53 -6.14
N ASN A 122 8.93 -14.17 -7.13
CA ASN A 122 8.53 -14.07 -8.54
C ASN A 122 8.38 -12.61 -9.02
N LYS A 123 9.38 -11.76 -8.71
CA LYS A 123 9.38 -10.32 -9.07
C LYS A 123 8.15 -9.55 -8.57
N SER A 124 7.63 -9.94 -7.41
CA SER A 124 6.51 -9.28 -6.74
C SER A 124 6.88 -9.00 -5.29
N VAL A 125 6.66 -7.75 -4.87
CA VAL A 125 6.79 -7.31 -3.48
C VAL A 125 5.70 -7.97 -2.65
N LYS A 126 6.10 -8.72 -1.62
CA LYS A 126 5.17 -9.35 -0.69
C LYS A 126 4.68 -8.38 0.37
N ASP A 127 3.66 -8.79 1.11
CA ASP A 127 3.20 -8.00 2.24
C ASP A 127 4.28 -8.03 3.33
N PRO A 128 4.41 -6.95 4.11
CA PRO A 128 5.38 -6.89 5.20
C PRO A 128 5.05 -7.92 6.27
N VAL A 129 6.07 -8.58 6.80
CA VAL A 129 5.97 -9.38 8.02
C VAL A 129 6.70 -8.63 9.12
N CYS A 130 5.99 -8.24 10.16
CA CYS A 130 6.51 -7.34 11.20
C CYS A 130 6.62 -8.00 12.57
N GLN A 131 7.52 -7.49 13.38
CA GLN A 131 7.64 -7.83 14.80
C GLN A 131 7.32 -6.58 15.63
N PHE A 132 6.42 -6.74 16.60
CA PHE A 132 6.13 -5.70 17.58
C PHE A 132 7.32 -5.52 18.53
N ARG A 133 7.61 -4.26 18.88
CA ARG A 133 8.58 -3.89 19.90
C ARG A 133 8.10 -2.65 20.65
N ASP A 134 8.14 -2.70 21.97
CA ASP A 134 7.80 -1.56 22.82
C ASP A 134 8.76 -0.38 22.60
N MET A 135 8.27 0.83 22.88
CA MET A 135 9.12 2.01 23.02
C MET A 135 9.70 2.01 24.44
N ASP A 136 11.01 2.10 24.56
CA ASP A 136 11.72 2.19 25.84
C ASP A 136 11.42 3.52 26.58
#